data_AF-A0A1F4SHR1-F1
#
_entry.id   AF-A0A1F4SHR1-F1
#
_cell.length_a   1.000
_cell.length_b   1.000
_cell.length_c   1.000
_cell.angle_alpha   90.00
_cell.angle_beta   90.00
_cell.angle_gamma   90.00
#
_symmetry.space_group_name_H-M   'P 1'
#
loop_
_entity.id
_entity.type
_entity.pdbx_description
1 polymer ?
#
loop_
_entity_poly.entity_id
_entity_poly.type
_entity_poly.pdbx_seq_one_letter_code
_entity_poly.pdbx_strand_id
1 'polypeptide(L)'
;MTKELKTLTALLPREELASVIKEGLVVRLPLFEGKKALAKEKINCFEKKYKKKYTHFKTKGLPQKAGYKIHEDFVEWSYWEEAQ
;
A
#
# COMPACT_ATOMS: atom_id res chain seq x y z
N MET A 1 3.86 10.58 -17.34
CA MET A 1 3.64 11.95 -16.82
C MET A 1 2.55 12.60 -17.66
N THR A 2 1.45 13.03 -17.04
CA THR A 2 0.29 13.60 -17.75
C THR A 2 0.64 14.93 -18.41
N LYS A 3 -0.09 15.31 -19.47
CA LYS A 3 0.14 16.53 -20.27
C LYS A 3 0.04 17.80 -19.42
N GLU A 4 -0.86 17.78 -18.44
CA GLU A 4 -1.07 18.87 -17.47
C GLU A 4 0.13 19.04 -16.54
N LEU A 5 0.68 17.93 -16.01
CA LEU A 5 1.85 17.98 -15.12
C LEU A 5 3.07 18.54 -15.85
N LYS A 6 3.27 18.16 -17.13
CA LYS A 6 4.34 18.72 -17.98
C LYS A 6 4.22 20.22 -18.14
N THR A 7 3.00 20.71 -18.34
CA THR A 7 2.71 22.14 -18.51
C THR A 7 2.99 22.89 -17.22
N LEU A 8 2.49 22.40 -16.08
CA LEU A 8 2.75 22.98 -14.75
C LEU A 8 4.23 23.03 -14.39
N THR A 9 4.98 21.97 -14.66
CA THR A 9 6.43 21.92 -14.40
C THR A 9 7.24 22.85 -15.30
N ALA A 10 6.71 23.24 -16.46
CA ALA A 10 7.36 24.18 -17.37
C ALA A 10 7.06 25.65 -17.03
N LEU A 11 6.01 25.91 -16.24
CA LEU A 11 5.59 27.25 -15.84
C LEU A 11 6.33 27.79 -14.61
N LEU A 12 6.93 26.92 -13.80
CA LEU A 12 7.62 27.30 -12.56
C LEU A 12 9.14 27.24 -12.71
N PRO A 13 9.89 28.21 -12.14
CA PRO A 13 11.32 28.07 -11.91
C PRO A 13 11.62 26.79 -11.11
N ARG A 14 12.81 26.22 -11.29
CA ARG A 14 13.17 24.94 -10.65
C ARG A 14 13.09 24.99 -9.12
N GLU A 15 13.46 26.12 -8.53
CA GLU A 15 13.43 26.31 -7.07
C GLU A 15 12.00 26.32 -6.52
N GLU A 16 11.09 27.00 -7.20
CA GLU A 16 9.65 27.01 -6.86
C GLU A 16 9.02 25.62 -7.02
N LEU A 17 9.35 24.90 -8.10
CA LEU A 17 8.89 23.53 -8.29
C LEU A 17 9.40 22.60 -7.18
N ALA A 18 10.68 22.73 -6.80
CA ALA A 18 11.25 21.95 -5.71
C ALA A 18 10.56 22.26 -4.36
N SER A 19 10.24 23.53 -4.11
CA SER A 19 9.48 23.97 -2.94
C SER A 19 8.09 23.33 -2.90
N VAL A 20 7.32 23.41 -3.99
CA VAL A 20 5.98 22.80 -4.10
C VAL A 20 6.03 21.29 -3.89
N ILE A 21 7.03 20.61 -4.46
CA ILE A 21 7.22 19.17 -4.24
C ILE A 21 7.53 18.88 -2.77
N LYS A 22 8.42 19.66 -2.15
CA LYS A 22 8.81 19.49 -0.74
C LYS A 22 7.61 19.67 0.19
N GLU A 23 6.82 20.72 0.01
CA GLU A 23 5.60 20.96 0.80
C GLU A 23 4.57 19.84 0.58
N GLY A 24 4.41 19.38 -0.67
CA GLY A 24 3.57 18.24 -0.98
C GLY A 24 4.05 16.92 -0.34
N LEU A 25 5.36 16.73 -0.19
CA LEU A 25 5.95 15.57 0.47
C LEU A 25 5.69 15.58 1.98
N VAL A 26 5.73 16.75 2.64
CA VAL A 26 5.42 16.88 4.07
C VAL A 26 4.03 16.34 4.40
N VAL A 27 3.06 16.54 3.51
CA VAL A 27 1.69 16.03 3.69
C VAL A 27 1.55 14.56 3.28
N ARG A 28 2.11 14.19 2.13
CA ARG A 28 1.86 12.84 1.55
C ARG A 28 2.72 11.75 2.16
N LEU A 29 3.93 12.04 2.59
CA LEU A 29 4.84 11.03 3.12
C LEU A 29 4.27 10.37 4.39
N PRO A 30 3.82 11.12 5.43
CA PRO A 30 3.23 10.51 6.62
C PRO A 30 1.99 9.66 6.32
N LEU A 31 1.17 10.08 5.35
CA LEU A 31 -0.01 9.33 4.90
C LEU A 31 0.39 7.95 4.35
N PHE A 32 1.37 7.90 3.44
CA PHE A 32 1.83 6.63 2.87
C PHE A 32 2.58 5.77 3.88
N GLU A 33 3.36 6.38 4.78
CA GLU A 33 4.01 5.67 5.88
C GLU A 33 2.98 5.04 6.83
N GLY A 34 1.92 5.76 7.17
CA GLY A 34 0.80 5.25 7.97
C GLY A 34 0.09 4.07 7.29
N LYS A 35 -0.23 4.20 6.00
CA LYS A 35 -0.82 3.10 5.21
C LYS A 35 0.08 1.87 5.18
N LYS A 36 1.39 2.05 4.96
CA LYS A 36 2.38 0.98 4.96
C LYS A 36 2.51 0.31 6.33
N ALA A 37 2.49 1.09 7.41
CA ALA A 37 2.52 0.56 8.78
C ALA A 37 1.28 -0.28 9.08
N LEU A 38 0.09 0.22 8.74
CA LEU A 38 -1.17 -0.50 8.91
C LEU A 38 -1.16 -1.81 8.13
N ALA A 39 -0.78 -1.80 6.85
CA ALA A 39 -0.71 -3.00 6.03
C ALA A 39 0.24 -4.05 6.63
N LYS A 40 1.42 -3.62 7.12
CA LYS A 40 2.36 -4.52 7.81
C LYS A 40 1.76 -5.12 9.08
N GLU A 41 1.09 -4.32 9.89
CA GLU A 41 0.44 -4.79 11.11
C GLU A 41 -0.65 -5.83 10.80
N LYS A 42 -1.49 -5.56 9.80
CA LYS A 42 -2.55 -6.47 9.37
C LYS A 42 -2.01 -7.80 8.84
N ILE A 43 -0.97 -7.76 7.99
CA ILE A 43 -0.27 -8.97 7.53
C ILE A 43 0.27 -9.76 8.73
N ASN A 44 0.92 -9.09 9.69
CA ASN A 44 1.43 -9.75 10.89
C ASN A 44 0.32 -10.41 11.72
N CYS A 45 -0.84 -9.75 11.88
CA CYS A 45 -2.00 -10.32 12.56
C CYS A 45 -2.54 -11.56 11.85
N PHE A 46 -2.66 -11.52 10.53
CA PHE A 46 -3.06 -12.67 9.72
C PHE A 46 -2.06 -13.84 9.87
N GLU A 47 -0.76 -13.57 9.74
CA GLU A 47 0.28 -14.60 9.87
C GLU A 47 0.27 -15.26 11.24
N LYS A 48 0.05 -14.48 12.31
CA LYS A 48 -0.11 -14.98 13.68
C LYS A 48 -1.36 -15.85 13.83
N LYS A 49 -2.50 -15.39 13.29
CA LYS A 49 -3.79 -16.11 13.34
C LYS A 49 -3.74 -17.47 12.65
N TYR A 50 -3.11 -17.54 11.48
CA TYR A 50 -3.04 -18.75 10.67
C TYR A 50 -1.72 -19.53 10.80
N LYS A 51 -0.80 -19.05 11.67
CA LYS A 51 0.52 -19.64 11.93
C LYS A 51 1.31 -19.94 10.65
N LYS A 52 1.17 -19.09 9.63
CA LYS A 52 1.74 -19.31 8.31
C LYS A 52 1.99 -17.97 7.61
N LYS A 53 3.06 -17.90 6.83
CA LYS A 53 3.43 -16.69 6.10
C LYS A 53 2.38 -16.31 5.07
N TYR A 54 2.06 -15.02 4.95
CA TYR A 54 1.09 -14.51 3.98
C TYR A 54 1.52 -14.86 2.54
N THR A 55 2.82 -14.79 2.26
CA THR A 55 3.43 -15.19 0.98
C THR A 55 3.18 -16.66 0.62
N HIS A 56 3.00 -17.54 1.61
CA HIS A 56 2.63 -18.93 1.35
C HIS A 56 1.24 -19.02 0.72
N PHE A 57 0.26 -18.27 1.25
CA PHE A 57 -1.09 -18.27 0.71
C PHE A 57 -1.16 -17.61 -0.66
N LYS A 58 -0.34 -16.57 -0.92
CA LYS A 58 -0.22 -15.99 -2.26
C LYS A 58 0.30 -16.98 -3.31
N THR A 59 1.29 -17.79 -2.95
CA THR A 59 1.96 -18.69 -3.90
C THR A 59 1.26 -20.04 -4.05
N LYS A 60 0.63 -20.54 -2.98
CA LYS A 60 0.00 -21.87 -2.95
C LYS A 60 -1.52 -21.82 -2.95
N GLY A 61 -2.11 -20.62 -2.86
CA GLY A 61 -3.53 -20.45 -2.63
C GLY A 61 -3.93 -20.81 -1.19
N LEU A 62 -5.21 -20.66 -0.91
CA LEU A 62 -5.81 -21.11 0.34
C LEU A 62 -5.96 -22.66 0.33
N PRO A 63 -5.85 -23.32 1.50
CA PRO A 63 -6.09 -24.76 1.58
C PRO A 63 -7.47 -25.14 1.06
N GLN A 64 -7.63 -26.31 0.44
CA GLN A 64 -8.94 -26.74 -0.10
C GLN A 64 -10.04 -26.89 0.96
N LYS A 65 -9.64 -27.12 2.22
CA LYS A 65 -10.54 -27.18 3.39
C LYS A 65 -10.63 -25.84 4.14
N ALA A 66 -10.20 -24.76 3.52
CA ALA A 66 -10.35 -23.41 4.04
C ALA A 66 -11.83 -23.10 4.28
N GLY A 67 -12.19 -22.85 5.53
CA GLY A 67 -13.52 -22.35 5.86
C GLY A 67 -13.68 -20.90 5.38
N TYR A 68 -14.92 -20.45 5.19
CA TYR A 68 -15.27 -19.10 4.73
C TYR A 68 -14.42 -17.97 5.36
N LYS A 69 -14.17 -18.05 6.67
CA LYS A 69 -13.42 -17.03 7.43
C LYS A 69 -11.97 -16.81 6.94
N ILE A 70 -11.26 -17.83 6.46
CA ILE A 70 -9.90 -17.61 5.93
C ILE A 70 -9.94 -17.00 4.53
N HIS A 71 -11.02 -17.23 3.77
CA HIS A 71 -11.23 -16.58 2.48
C HIS A 71 -11.51 -15.09 2.65
N GLU A 72 -12.44 -14.73 3.53
CA GLU A 72 -12.72 -13.31 3.84
C GLU A 72 -11.48 -12.59 4.31
N ASP A 73 -10.80 -13.13 5.32
CA ASP A 73 -9.55 -12.59 5.80
C ASP A 73 -8.57 -12.41 4.63
N PHE A 74 -8.30 -13.45 3.83
CA PHE A 74 -7.33 -13.35 2.73
C PHE A 74 -7.69 -12.27 1.69
N VAL A 75 -8.97 -12.14 1.32
CA VAL A 75 -9.46 -11.11 0.40
C VAL A 75 -9.30 -9.72 1.02
N GLU A 76 -9.76 -9.53 2.26
CA GLU A 76 -9.63 -8.26 2.99
C GLU A 76 -8.16 -7.83 3.09
N TRP A 77 -7.24 -8.78 3.31
CA TRP A 77 -5.81 -8.46 3.45
C TRP A 77 -5.10 -8.25 2.12
N SER A 78 -5.52 -8.91 1.03
CA SER A 78 -4.98 -8.67 -0.32
C SER A 78 -5.20 -7.22 -0.78
N TYR A 79 -6.32 -6.62 -0.39
CA TYR A 79 -6.60 -5.21 -0.64
C TYR A 79 -5.54 -4.25 -0.05
N TRP A 80 -4.99 -4.56 1.11
CA TRP A 80 -3.99 -3.72 1.77
C TRP A 80 -2.57 -3.87 1.21
N GLU A 81 -2.31 -4.95 0.47
CA GLU A 81 -1.07 -5.12 -0.30
C GLU A 81 -1.14 -4.35 -1.62
N GLU A 82 -2.29 -4.39 -2.31
CA GLU A 82 -2.50 -3.72 -3.59
C GLU A 82 -2.67 -2.20 -3.47
N ALA A 83 -3.11 -1.72 -2.29
CA ALA A 83 -3.29 -0.29 -2.02
C ALA A 83 -2.00 0.46 -1.58
N GLN A 84 -0.82 -0.19 -1.66
CA GLN A 84 0.51 0.42 -1.44
C GLN A 84 1.08 1.02 -2.72
#